data_AF-A0A7Y3EUT1-F1
#
_entry.id   AF-A0A7Y3EUT1-F1
#
_cell.length_a   1.000
_cell.length_b   1.000
_cell.length_c   1.000
_cell.angle_alpha   90.00
_cell.angle_beta   90.00
_cell.angle_gamma   90.00
#
_symmetry.space_group_name_H-M   'P 1'
#
loop_
_entity.id
_entity.type
_entity.pdbx_description
1 polymer ?
#
loop_
_entity_poly.entity_id
_entity_poly.type
_entity_poly.pdbx_seq_one_letter_code
_entity_poly.pdbx_strand_id
1 'polypeptide(L)'
;MNSAYKKEIRYTLIFSVLLLICGHLGLLFVAFPSLQGHMIFGFPSQYIIPVAMGWLVLMVVVGIQAKLTNALDDEIEALNESTETTR
;
A
#
# COMPACT_ATOMS: atom_id res chain seq x y z
N MET A 1 22.91 -11.63 -1.06
CA MET A 1 21.69 -11.34 -0.26
C MET A 1 20.64 -12.36 -0.64
N ASN A 2 20.09 -13.11 0.32
CA ASN A 2 19.08 -14.15 0.05
C ASN A 2 17.83 -13.50 -0.58
N SER A 3 17.12 -14.24 -1.43
CA SER A 3 16.01 -13.74 -2.24
C SER A 3 14.85 -13.19 -1.39
N ALA A 4 14.62 -13.74 -0.20
CA ALA A 4 13.62 -13.26 0.76
C ALA A 4 13.94 -11.83 1.25
N TYR A 5 15.16 -11.55 1.72
CA TYR A 5 15.55 -10.20 2.13
C TYR A 5 15.51 -9.17 0.98
N LYS A 6 15.72 -9.61 -0.27
CA LYS A 6 15.53 -8.74 -1.44
C LYS A 6 14.04 -8.43 -1.69
N LYS A 7 13.14 -9.40 -1.43
CA LYS A 7 11.69 -9.19 -1.49
C LYS A 7 11.23 -8.23 -0.40
N GLU A 8 11.76 -8.33 0.81
CA GLU A 8 11.44 -7.44 1.94
C GLU A 8 11.65 -5.97 1.58
N ILE A 9 12.87 -5.62 1.13
CA ILE A 9 13.20 -4.24 0.73
C ILE A 9 12.28 -3.77 -0.40
N ARG A 10 12.02 -4.63 -1.38
CA ARG A 10 11.16 -4.31 -2.51
C ARG A 10 9.71 -4.06 -2.07
N TYR A 11 9.16 -4.89 -1.20
CA TYR A 11 7.81 -4.71 -0.67
C TYR A 11 7.72 -3.45 0.16
N THR A 12 8.65 -3.22 1.08
CA THR A 12 8.70 -1.99 1.89
C THR A 12 8.73 -0.74 1.03
N LEU A 13 9.56 -0.71 -0.02
CA LEU A 13 9.66 0.45 -0.91
C LEU A 13 8.38 0.66 -1.72
N ILE A 14 7.82 -0.41 -2.30
CA ILE A 14 6.57 -0.34 -3.08
C ILE A 14 5.41 0.13 -2.19
N PHE A 15 5.22 -0.48 -1.02
CA PHE A 15 4.11 -0.12 -0.13
C PHE A 15 4.27 1.27 0.47
N SER A 16 5.50 1.72 0.76
CA SER A 16 5.73 3.10 1.21
C SER A 16 5.28 4.11 0.16
N VAL A 17 5.68 3.92 -1.10
CA VAL A 17 5.24 4.78 -2.21
C VAL A 17 3.73 4.70 -2.40
N LEU A 18 3.15 3.51 -2.36
CA LEU A 18 1.73 3.30 -2.56
C LEU A 18 0.89 3.97 -1.46
N LEU A 19 1.30 3.83 -0.19
CA LEU A 19 0.65 4.47 0.95
C LEU A 19 0.77 5.99 0.91
N LEU A 20 1.93 6.52 0.49
CA LEU A 20 2.09 7.96 0.26
C LEU A 20 1.10 8.47 -0.79
N ILE A 21 0.95 7.75 -1.91
CA ILE A 21 -0.01 8.11 -2.96
C ILE A 21 -1.43 8.10 -2.39
N CYS A 22 -1.83 7.03 -1.68
CA CYS A 22 -3.16 6.92 -1.07
C CYS A 22 -3.44 8.04 -0.07
N GLY A 23 -2.46 8.40 0.77
CA GLY A 23 -2.60 9.45 1.78
C GLY A 23 -2.64 10.88 1.21
N HIS A 24 -2.17 11.08 -0.02
CA HIS A 24 -2.04 12.42 -0.62
C HIS A 24 -2.93 12.62 -1.85
N LEU A 25 -4.01 11.84 -2.00
CA LEU A 25 -4.94 11.94 -3.13
C LEU A 25 -5.60 13.32 -3.27
N GLY A 26 -5.65 14.12 -2.21
CA GLY A 26 -6.10 15.52 -2.28
C GLY A 26 -5.28 16.37 -3.26
N LEU A 27 -3.99 16.05 -3.46
CA LEU A 27 -3.12 16.74 -4.41
C LEU A 27 -3.58 16.57 -5.87
N LEU A 28 -4.33 15.52 -6.21
CA LEU A 28 -4.91 15.36 -7.54
C LEU A 28 -5.85 16.51 -7.90
N PHE A 29 -6.63 17.00 -6.93
CA PHE A 29 -7.55 18.12 -7.16
C PHE A 29 -6.82 19.46 -7.27
N VAL A 30 -5.61 19.57 -6.71
CA VAL A 30 -4.74 20.74 -6.90
C VAL A 30 -4.08 20.70 -8.28
N ALA A 31 -3.56 19.53 -8.68
CA ALA A 31 -2.91 19.34 -9.98
C ALA A 31 -3.90 19.43 -11.16
N PHE A 32 -5.15 19.03 -10.95
CA PHE A 32 -6.21 19.05 -11.96
C PHE A 32 -7.43 19.82 -11.43
N PRO A 33 -7.42 21.17 -11.46
CA PRO A 33 -8.52 21.99 -10.95
C PRO A 33 -9.86 21.72 -11.64
N SER A 34 -9.85 21.21 -12.87
CA SER A 34 -11.06 20.84 -13.62
C SER A 34 -11.86 19.69 -12.98
N LEU A 35 -11.25 18.93 -12.05
CA LEU A 35 -11.92 17.88 -11.28
C LEU A 35 -12.64 18.43 -10.03
N GLN A 36 -12.42 19.70 -9.68
CA GLN A 36 -13.10 20.35 -8.57
C GLN A 36 -14.52 20.79 -8.96
N GLY A 37 -15.40 20.92 -7.96
CA GLY A 37 -16.74 21.50 -8.15
C GLY A 37 -17.78 20.56 -8.76
N HIS A 38 -17.39 19.33 -9.11
CA HIS A 38 -18.35 18.28 -9.48
C HIS A 38 -19.04 17.78 -8.21
N MET A 39 -20.36 17.61 -8.28
CA MET A 39 -21.13 17.09 -7.16
C MET A 39 -21.38 15.60 -7.37
N ILE A 40 -20.95 14.78 -6.40
CA ILE A 40 -21.12 13.33 -6.39
C ILE A 40 -21.93 12.98 -5.15
N PHE A 41 -23.12 12.39 -5.34
CA PHE A 41 -24.06 12.06 -4.24
C PHE A 41 -24.39 13.25 -3.31
N GLY A 42 -24.38 14.48 -3.83
CA GLY A 42 -24.62 15.69 -3.04
C GLY A 42 -23.40 16.24 -2.29
N PHE A 43 -22.23 15.62 -2.44
CA PHE A 43 -20.96 16.09 -1.87
C PHE A 43 -20.02 16.57 -2.97
N PRO A 44 -19.21 17.62 -2.73
CA PRO A 44 -18.18 18.01 -3.68
C PRO A 44 -17.14 16.89 -3.87
N SER A 45 -16.79 16.65 -5.14
CA SER A 45 -15.88 15.58 -5.59
C SER A 45 -14.54 15.59 -4.87
N GLN A 46 -13.98 16.79 -4.63
CA GLN A 46 -12.70 16.97 -3.96
C GLN A 46 -12.66 16.50 -2.50
N TYR A 47 -13.80 16.20 -1.88
CA TYR A 47 -13.88 15.65 -0.53
C TYR A 47 -14.28 14.18 -0.53
N ILE A 48 -15.33 13.82 -1.27
CA ILE A 48 -15.87 12.45 -1.22
C ILE A 48 -14.93 11.43 -1.87
N ILE A 49 -14.22 11.81 -2.95
CA ILE A 49 -13.28 10.91 -3.63
C ILE A 49 -12.08 10.59 -2.72
N PRO A 50 -11.36 11.58 -2.14
CA PRO A 50 -10.28 11.27 -1.21
C PRO A 50 -10.72 10.46 0.01
N VAL A 51 -11.92 10.72 0.56
CA VAL A 51 -12.45 9.91 1.67
C VAL A 51 -12.71 8.47 1.25
N ALA A 52 -13.40 8.26 0.12
CA ALA A 52 -13.69 6.92 -0.38
C ALA A 52 -12.41 6.13 -0.71
N MET A 53 -11.44 6.78 -1.35
CA MET A 53 -10.15 6.17 -1.67
C MET A 53 -9.30 5.93 -0.41
N GLY A 54 -9.21 6.91 0.47
CA GLY A 54 -8.47 6.83 1.73
C GLY A 54 -9.06 5.83 2.73
N TRP A 55 -10.32 5.41 2.54
CA TRP A 55 -10.94 4.38 3.37
C TRP A 55 -10.99 3.03 2.66
N LEU A 56 -11.71 2.92 1.54
CA LEU A 56 -11.97 1.64 0.88
C LEU A 56 -10.75 1.14 0.11
N VAL A 57 -10.11 2.00 -0.69
CA VAL A 57 -8.91 1.61 -1.45
C VAL A 57 -7.74 1.37 -0.50
N LEU A 58 -7.57 2.21 0.52
CA LEU A 58 -6.54 2.01 1.53
C LEU A 58 -6.70 0.67 2.25
N MET A 59 -7.93 0.28 2.63
CA MET A 59 -8.20 -1.02 3.26
C MET A 59 -7.77 -2.20 2.37
N VAL A 60 -8.04 -2.14 1.07
CA VAL A 60 -7.60 -3.17 0.12
C VAL A 60 -6.08 -3.21 0.03
N VAL A 61 -5.44 -2.04 -0.08
CA VAL A 61 -3.99 -1.90 -0.13
C VAL A 61 -3.33 -2.54 1.09
N VAL A 62 -3.75 -2.17 2.30
CA VAL A 62 -3.14 -2.68 3.53
C VAL A 62 -3.47 -4.17 3.75
N GLY A 63 -4.63 -4.64 3.29
CA GLY A 63 -4.97 -6.06 3.30
C GLY A 63 -4.04 -6.89 2.40
N ILE A 64 -3.75 -6.41 1.19
CA ILE A 64 -2.76 -7.04 0.29
C ILE A 64 -1.36 -6.98 0.90
N GLN A 65 -0.98 -5.84 1.49
CA GLN A 65 0.30 -5.68 2.16
C GLN A 65 0.47 -6.70 3.28
N ALA A 66 -0.48 -6.80 4.20
CA ALA A 66 -0.43 -7.72 5.32
C ALA A 66 -0.28 -9.18 4.85
N LYS A 67 -1.05 -9.59 3.82
CA LYS A 67 -0.93 -10.94 3.26
C LYS A 67 0.46 -11.21 2.69
N LEU A 68 1.03 -10.24 1.95
CA LEU A 68 2.33 -10.42 1.29
C LEU A 68 3.51 -10.35 2.27
N THR A 69 3.42 -9.53 3.32
CA THR A 69 4.45 -9.46 4.36
C THR A 69 4.42 -10.70 5.24
N ASN A 70 3.23 -11.18 5.64
CA ASN A 70 3.12 -12.40 6.45
C ASN A 70 3.71 -13.61 5.70
N ALA A 71 3.38 -13.77 4.41
CA ALA A 71 3.95 -14.86 3.60
C ALA A 71 5.47 -14.74 3.40
N LEU A 72 6.01 -13.51 3.47
CA LEU A 72 7.45 -13.27 3.41
C LEU A 72 8.12 -13.65 4.74
N ASP A 73 7.51 -13.31 5.87
CA ASP A 73 7.99 -13.69 7.19
C ASP A 73 8.09 -15.21 7.31
N ASP A 74 7.06 -15.95 6.86
CA ASP A 74 7.07 -17.42 6.79
C ASP A 74 8.24 -17.96 5.93
N GLU A 75 8.55 -17.31 4.79
CA GLU A 75 9.67 -17.70 3.92
C GLU A 75 11.02 -17.48 4.61
N ILE A 76 11.17 -16.39 5.37
CA ILE A 76 12.39 -16.07 6.12
C ILE A 76 12.58 -17.07 7.26
N GLU A 77 11.52 -17.41 7.99
CA GLU A 77 11.57 -18.38 9.08
C GLU A 77 12.04 -19.77 8.59
N ALA A 78 11.44 -20.28 7.52
CA ALA A 78 11.83 -21.57 6.92
C ALA A 78 13.30 -21.59 6.45
N LEU A 79 13.80 -20.47 5.91
CA LEU A 79 15.20 -20.34 5.51
C LEU A 79 16.15 -20.40 6.72
N ASN A 80 15.78 -19.78 7.84
CA ASN A 80 16.58 -19.79 9.05
C ASN A 80 16.62 -21.19 9.68
N GLU A 81 15.47 -21.87 9.81
CA GLU A 81 15.38 -23.24 10.33
C GLU A 81 16.23 -24.24 9.51
N SER A 82 16.20 -24.12 8.18
CA SER A 82 17.02 -24.96 7.29
C SER A 82 18.53 -24.71 7.47
N THR A 83 18.91 -23.47 7.79
CA THR A 83 20.30 -23.08 8.03
C THR A 83 20.80 -23.59 9.38
N GLU A 84 19.94 -23.59 10.41
CA GLU A 84 20.26 -24.15 11.73
C GLU A 84 20.34 -25.68 11.71
N THR A 85 19.46 -26.37 10.97
CA THR A 85 19.46 -27.85 10.86
C THR A 85 20.71 -28.38 10.14
N THR A 86 21.31 -27.58 9.26
CA THR A 86 22.51 -27.96 8.49
C THR A 86 23.82 -27.64 9.22
N ARG A 87 23.77 -26.94 10.36
CA ARG A 87 24.93 -26.59 11.20
C ARG A 87 25.06 -27.52 12.39
#